data_AF-A0A8I1PTP6-F1
#
_entry.id   AF-A0A8I1PTP6-F1
#
_cell.length_a   1.000
_cell.length_b   1.000
_cell.length_c   1.000
_cell.angle_alpha   90.00
_cell.angle_beta   90.00
_cell.angle_gamma   90.00
#
_symmetry.space_group_name_H-M   'P 1'
#
loop_
_entity.id
_entity.type
_entity.pdbx_description
1 polymer ?
#
loop_
_entity_poly.entity_id
_entity_poly.type
_entity_poly.pdbx_seq_one_letter_code
_entity_poly.pdbx_strand_id
1 'polypeptide(L)'
;MKMKLSKIALAVAAIGTAPAAFALTPAQIAAGPTTYVWLSGNSAPSNGVFRSVMSLCNGLAGNAGTADAHMYLESTGLEPGKSSGDRVAYACTMSSAAGSLAGKKVVVYHTVENGSFNAFAPHLSIAGEPNPNGYLQGNLKRVNDLAGQGSKCGSGAGTPTVITGIGTVGRYNNCDLVTKTFTPALKGDAAGQPGQSYPDGGFSDTEYLINKQNLEIGTPLAAIGTEVATNVGQAFGVAVSYPLYFRLQQNDVAAGVLSAASCTTGFSAASPNLTLACQPNMPAQRYSAVAGQATIVSVDGSLFGGPGGSVVNLVRRVPTSGTQSASNARFLAKPCATGPSQGFLEPARVADSTGTAKVTEQSSTGGVKTGLNAASVAGQFGLGVVSMENTPGGAAANDRWAFVKLNRVSPNTDAQQRAEAMDGSYDFWYEMTAFTAGGAKSPASAAGAALIAAVTNSLGSHDLKGIFATPASGLDPSQFVVSTGARLGNSCQPQIQ
;
A
#
# COMPACT_ATOMS: atom_id res chain seq x y z
N MET A 1 27.62 42.33 35.04
CA MET A 1 28.06 40.91 34.94
C MET A 1 27.09 40.06 35.77
N LYS A 2 26.07 39.45 35.14
CA LYS A 2 25.18 38.43 35.74
C LYS A 2 24.31 37.83 34.62
N MET A 3 24.88 36.85 33.91
CA MET A 3 24.12 35.89 33.11
C MET A 3 24.56 34.49 33.56
N LYS A 4 23.65 33.53 33.39
CA LYS A 4 23.84 32.07 33.39
C LYS A 4 23.73 31.40 34.76
N LEU A 5 22.52 30.96 35.10
CA LEU A 5 22.28 29.79 35.97
C LEU A 5 20.88 29.16 35.74
N SER A 6 19.92 29.91 35.19
CA SER A 6 18.56 29.40 34.90
C SER A 6 18.42 28.57 33.62
N LYS A 7 19.46 28.46 32.77
CA LYS A 7 19.41 27.66 31.53
C LYS A 7 19.95 26.23 31.66
N ILE A 8 20.47 25.83 32.82
CA ILE A 8 21.00 24.47 33.03
C ILE A 8 19.91 23.52 33.57
N ALA A 9 18.93 24.01 34.32
CA ALA A 9 17.86 23.16 34.86
C ALA A 9 16.89 22.62 33.78
N LEU A 10 16.70 23.34 32.66
CA LEU A 10 15.81 22.89 31.58
C LEU A 10 16.49 21.89 30.61
N ALA A 11 17.82 21.77 30.66
CA ALA A 11 18.57 20.80 29.83
C ALA A 11 18.73 19.44 30.54
N VAL A 12 18.60 19.39 31.88
CA VAL A 12 18.73 18.13 32.65
C VAL A 12 17.41 17.36 32.72
N ALA A 13 16.26 18.02 32.53
CA ALA A 13 14.96 17.33 32.39
C ALA A 13 14.77 16.62 31.03
N ALA A 14 15.57 16.96 30.01
CA ALA A 14 15.53 16.34 28.69
C ALA A 14 16.48 15.11 28.55
N ILE A 15 17.25 14.80 29.60
CA ILE A 15 17.98 13.52 29.76
C ILE A 15 17.21 12.60 30.72
N GLY A 16 15.88 12.80 30.82
CA GLY A 16 14.99 11.75 31.26
C GLY A 16 15.21 10.58 30.32
N THR A 17 15.95 9.58 30.79
CA THR A 17 16.10 8.29 30.15
C THR A 17 14.71 7.87 29.70
N ALA A 18 14.41 7.96 28.40
CA ALA A 18 13.27 7.25 27.86
C ALA A 18 13.44 5.82 28.39
N PRO A 19 12.52 5.29 29.21
CA PRO A 19 12.67 3.97 29.75
C PRO A 19 12.95 3.08 28.54
N ALA A 20 14.10 2.40 28.54
CA ALA A 20 14.39 1.42 27.53
C ALA A 20 13.16 0.52 27.49
N ALA A 21 12.41 0.58 26.39
CA ALA A 21 11.23 -0.23 26.18
C ALA A 21 11.62 -1.65 26.61
N PHE A 22 10.98 -2.18 27.65
CA PHE A 22 11.27 -3.53 28.12
C PHE A 22 10.77 -4.46 27.03
N ALA A 23 11.67 -4.76 26.10
CA ALA A 23 11.36 -5.27 24.78
C ALA A 23 10.68 -6.64 24.85
N LEU A 24 9.59 -6.84 24.09
CA LEU A 24 9.10 -8.18 23.77
C LEU A 24 10.08 -8.87 22.79
N THR A 25 11.22 -9.31 23.33
CA THR A 25 12.31 -9.93 22.56
C THR A 25 11.91 -11.31 22.02
N PRO A 26 12.62 -11.85 21.02
CA PRO A 26 12.52 -13.25 20.61
C PRO A 26 12.48 -14.24 21.78
N ALA A 27 13.32 -14.03 22.80
CA ALA A 27 13.35 -14.88 24.00
C ALA A 27 12.05 -14.80 24.81
N GLN A 28 11.47 -13.61 24.96
CA GLN A 28 10.19 -13.44 25.67
C GLN A 28 8.98 -13.94 24.87
N ILE A 29 9.08 -13.92 23.54
CA ILE A 29 8.11 -14.55 22.62
C ILE A 29 8.19 -16.08 22.78
N ALA A 30 9.40 -16.64 22.80
CA ALA A 30 9.65 -18.06 22.98
C ALA A 30 9.22 -18.58 24.36
N ALA A 31 9.37 -17.77 25.42
CA ALA A 31 8.96 -18.13 26.79
C ALA A 31 7.44 -18.28 26.96
N GLY A 32 6.63 -17.68 26.07
CA GLY A 32 5.17 -17.81 26.07
C GLY A 32 4.45 -17.24 27.31
N PRO A 33 3.12 -17.36 27.35
CA PRO A 33 2.25 -17.65 26.20
C PRO A 33 2.26 -16.50 25.19
N THR A 34 2.30 -16.84 23.90
CA THR A 34 2.29 -15.87 22.78
C THR A 34 1.18 -16.20 21.80
N THR A 35 0.42 -15.18 21.41
CA THR A 35 -0.60 -15.26 20.37
C THR A 35 0.02 -14.88 19.02
N TYR A 36 -0.24 -15.67 17.98
CA TYR A 36 0.23 -15.38 16.63
C TYR A 36 -0.96 -15.03 15.75
N VAL A 37 -0.78 -13.98 14.94
CA VAL A 37 -1.73 -13.54 13.93
C VAL A 37 -0.96 -13.32 12.64
N TRP A 38 -1.55 -13.66 11.50
CA TRP A 38 -0.95 -13.38 10.21
C TRP A 38 -1.93 -12.62 9.31
N LEU A 39 -1.59 -11.37 9.02
CA LEU A 39 -2.27 -10.48 8.08
C LEU A 39 -1.61 -10.56 6.70
N SER A 40 -2.41 -10.56 5.64
CA SER A 40 -1.91 -10.58 4.27
C SER A 40 -2.66 -9.58 3.37
N GLY A 41 -2.03 -9.18 2.28
CA GLY A 41 -2.61 -8.26 1.30
C GLY A 41 -2.16 -6.80 1.48
N ASN A 42 -2.99 -5.86 1.02
CA ASN A 42 -2.84 -4.40 1.16
C ASN A 42 -1.45 -3.79 0.89
N SER A 43 -1.00 -3.86 -0.37
CA SER A 43 0.33 -3.40 -0.78
C SER A 43 0.52 -1.89 -0.89
N ALA A 44 -0.52 -1.10 -0.62
CA ALA A 44 -0.59 0.28 -1.04
C ALA A 44 -0.91 1.29 0.09
N PRO A 45 -1.49 0.85 1.22
CA PRO A 45 -1.47 1.53 2.53
C PRO A 45 -0.88 0.61 3.60
N SER A 46 0.20 -0.11 3.27
CA SER A 46 0.88 -1.04 4.18
C SER A 46 1.32 -0.36 5.48
N ASN A 47 1.66 0.93 5.40
CA ASN A 47 2.01 1.77 6.53
C ASN A 47 0.80 2.10 7.43
N GLY A 48 -0.40 2.21 6.85
CA GLY A 48 -1.65 2.41 7.59
C GLY A 48 -1.97 1.21 8.48
N VAL A 49 -1.99 0.00 7.91
CA VAL A 49 -2.19 -1.23 8.68
C VAL A 49 -1.14 -1.39 9.77
N PHE A 50 0.13 -1.11 9.45
CA PHE A 50 1.21 -1.11 10.45
C PHE A 50 0.92 -0.17 11.63
N ARG A 51 0.59 1.08 11.36
CA ARG A 51 0.34 2.10 12.40
C ARG A 51 -0.89 1.76 13.23
N SER A 52 -1.93 1.23 12.59
CA SER A 52 -3.12 0.73 13.26
C SER A 52 -2.85 -0.45 14.17
N VAL A 53 -1.94 -1.37 13.80
CA VAL A 53 -1.50 -2.43 14.73
C VAL A 53 -0.68 -1.85 15.88
N MET A 54 0.26 -0.94 15.61
CA MET A 54 1.09 -0.32 16.65
C MET A 54 0.30 0.55 17.61
N SER A 55 -0.76 1.21 17.17
CA SER A 55 -1.65 1.99 18.03
C SER A 55 -2.49 1.12 18.98
N LEU A 56 -2.47 -0.20 18.81
CA LEU A 56 -3.12 -1.15 19.73
C LEU A 56 -2.15 -1.68 20.79
N CYS A 57 -0.86 -1.35 20.73
CA CYS A 57 0.14 -1.79 21.70
C CYS A 57 0.16 -0.91 22.95
N ASN A 58 0.55 -1.49 24.09
CA ASN A 58 0.80 -0.74 25.33
C ASN A 58 1.87 0.34 25.14
N GLY A 59 1.70 1.46 25.83
CA GLY A 59 2.67 2.57 25.83
C GLY A 59 2.87 3.28 24.48
N LEU A 60 2.12 2.92 23.44
CA LEU A 60 2.12 3.56 22.13
C LEU A 60 0.80 4.29 21.86
N ALA A 61 0.84 5.33 21.03
CA ALA A 61 -0.32 6.14 20.63
C ALA A 61 -1.14 6.67 21.82
N GLY A 62 -0.50 6.94 22.96
CA GLY A 62 -1.16 7.41 24.18
C GLY A 62 -1.79 6.30 25.04
N ASN A 63 -1.66 5.03 24.65
CA ASN A 63 -2.13 3.90 25.46
C ASN A 63 -1.34 3.81 26.77
N ALA A 64 -2.05 3.43 27.84
CA ALA A 64 -1.42 3.12 29.12
C ALA A 64 -0.50 1.88 29.02
N GLY A 65 0.36 1.69 30.01
CA GLY A 65 1.27 0.55 30.11
C GLY A 65 2.68 0.83 29.60
N THR A 66 3.53 -0.19 29.69
CA THR A 66 4.94 -0.10 29.25
C THR A 66 5.03 -0.36 27.76
N ALA A 67 5.72 0.52 27.03
CA ALA A 67 6.03 0.28 25.63
C ALA A 67 7.02 -0.89 25.51
N ASP A 68 6.61 -1.94 24.81
CA ASP A 68 7.43 -3.14 24.54
C ASP A 68 7.45 -3.53 23.04
N ALA A 69 6.93 -2.65 22.19
CA ALA A 69 6.68 -2.90 20.78
C ALA A 69 7.96 -2.94 19.92
N HIS A 70 8.01 -3.95 19.05
CA HIS A 70 9.09 -4.18 18.10
C HIS A 70 8.56 -4.41 16.69
N MET A 71 9.33 -3.98 15.70
CA MET A 71 9.16 -4.34 14.30
C MET A 71 10.36 -5.15 13.80
N TYR A 72 10.07 -6.10 12.92
CA TYR A 72 11.02 -7.04 12.34
C TYR A 72 10.83 -6.99 10.83
N LEU A 73 11.84 -6.48 10.11
CA LEU A 73 11.77 -6.19 8.69
C LEU A 73 12.68 -7.14 7.91
N GLU A 74 12.23 -7.62 6.76
CA GLU A 74 13.07 -8.43 5.87
C GLU A 74 14.22 -7.64 5.23
N SER A 75 14.07 -6.31 5.12
CA SER A 75 15.01 -5.41 4.47
C SER A 75 15.52 -4.32 5.43
N THR A 76 16.23 -3.32 4.90
CA THR A 76 16.88 -2.25 5.67
C THR A 76 16.00 -1.00 5.86
N GLY A 77 14.75 -1.03 5.40
CA GLY A 77 13.81 0.10 5.53
C GLY A 77 13.58 0.54 6.98
N LEU A 78 13.04 1.74 7.16
CA LEU A 78 12.80 2.30 8.50
C LEU A 78 11.41 1.96 9.04
N GLU A 79 10.44 1.79 8.15
CA GLU A 79 9.06 1.44 8.49
C GLU A 79 8.41 0.66 7.33
N PRO A 80 7.39 -0.18 7.59
CA PRO A 80 6.56 -0.81 6.57
C PRO A 80 6.09 0.19 5.51
N GLY A 81 6.19 -0.18 4.23
CA GLY A 81 5.83 0.68 3.09
C GLY A 81 6.92 1.63 2.58
N LYS A 82 8.04 1.78 3.30
CA LYS A 82 9.19 2.62 2.88
C LYS A 82 10.48 1.80 2.74
N SER A 83 10.60 1.06 1.64
CA SER A 83 11.78 0.25 1.29
C SER A 83 12.12 -0.86 2.31
N SER A 84 11.16 -1.24 3.16
CA SER A 84 11.26 -2.25 4.22
C SER A 84 11.04 -3.68 3.74
N GLY A 85 10.75 -3.86 2.46
CA GLY A 85 10.38 -5.14 1.86
C GLY A 85 8.89 -5.43 1.98
N ASP A 86 8.51 -6.61 1.51
CA ASP A 86 7.13 -7.07 1.39
C ASP A 86 6.67 -7.96 2.56
N ARG A 87 7.59 -8.35 3.45
CA ARG A 87 7.28 -9.18 4.63
C ARG A 87 7.86 -8.53 5.88
N VAL A 88 7.00 -8.32 6.86
CA VAL A 88 7.35 -7.73 8.14
C VAL A 88 6.64 -8.47 9.26
N ALA A 89 7.11 -8.32 10.48
CA ALA A 89 6.39 -8.75 11.66
C ALA A 89 6.46 -7.68 12.74
N TYR A 90 5.46 -7.67 13.61
CA TYR A 90 5.40 -6.79 14.77
C TYR A 90 5.12 -7.60 16.01
N ALA A 91 5.69 -7.20 17.14
CA ALA A 91 5.44 -7.87 18.41
C ALA A 91 5.27 -6.85 19.52
N CYS A 92 4.21 -6.98 20.31
CA CYS A 92 3.98 -6.16 21.50
C CYS A 92 2.99 -6.83 22.46
N THR A 93 2.90 -6.30 23.67
CA THR A 93 1.75 -6.53 24.53
C THR A 93 0.63 -5.58 24.14
N MET A 94 -0.54 -6.14 23.83
CA MET A 94 -1.71 -5.37 23.40
C MET A 94 -2.34 -4.60 24.56
N SER A 95 -2.80 -3.39 24.29
CA SER A 95 -3.51 -2.52 25.23
C SER A 95 -5.01 -2.81 25.28
N SER A 96 -5.73 -2.09 26.14
CA SER A 96 -7.20 -2.14 26.19
C SER A 96 -7.86 -1.73 24.86
N ALA A 97 -7.18 -0.92 24.04
CA ALA A 97 -7.66 -0.54 22.71
C ALA A 97 -7.83 -1.74 21.77
N ALA A 98 -7.11 -2.84 22.02
CA ALA A 98 -7.20 -4.08 21.26
C ALA A 98 -8.37 -5.00 21.70
N GLY A 99 -9.22 -4.56 22.63
CA GLY A 99 -10.39 -5.31 23.09
C GLY A 99 -10.02 -6.67 23.69
N SER A 100 -10.48 -7.77 23.08
CA SER A 100 -10.26 -9.14 23.57
C SER A 100 -8.80 -9.61 23.51
N LEU A 101 -7.91 -8.82 22.90
CA LEU A 101 -6.47 -9.03 22.89
C LEU A 101 -5.74 -8.33 24.05
N ALA A 102 -6.41 -7.48 24.81
CA ALA A 102 -5.80 -6.72 25.90
C ALA A 102 -4.97 -7.61 26.85
N GLY A 103 -3.74 -7.17 27.14
CA GLY A 103 -2.79 -7.86 28.01
C GLY A 103 -2.09 -9.07 27.37
N LYS A 104 -2.44 -9.48 26.15
CA LYS A 104 -1.77 -10.59 25.47
C LYS A 104 -0.51 -10.13 24.75
N LYS A 105 0.53 -10.95 24.81
CA LYS A 105 1.69 -10.88 23.91
C LYS A 105 1.25 -11.35 22.53
N VAL A 106 1.33 -10.48 21.53
CA VAL A 106 0.91 -10.80 20.17
C VAL A 106 2.07 -10.59 19.21
N VAL A 107 2.32 -11.59 18.36
CA VAL A 107 3.15 -11.47 17.17
C VAL A 107 2.23 -11.40 15.96
N VAL A 108 2.35 -10.33 15.19
CA VAL A 108 1.61 -10.10 13.96
C VAL A 108 2.59 -10.24 12.79
N TYR A 109 2.46 -11.30 12.02
CA TYR A 109 3.09 -11.37 10.69
C TYR A 109 2.25 -10.55 9.72
N HIS A 110 2.90 -9.77 8.86
CA HIS A 110 2.24 -8.96 7.84
C HIS A 110 2.97 -9.12 6.50
N THR A 111 2.27 -9.69 5.52
CA THR A 111 2.79 -9.97 4.17
C THR A 111 2.02 -9.18 3.13
N VAL A 112 2.70 -8.32 2.37
CA VAL A 112 2.11 -7.52 1.29
C VAL A 112 2.59 -7.93 -0.10
N GLU A 113 3.43 -8.97 -0.17
CA GLU A 113 3.98 -9.56 -1.39
C GLU A 113 2.88 -9.85 -2.43
N ASN A 114 3.17 -9.64 -3.71
CA ASN A 114 2.31 -9.98 -4.86
C ASN A 114 0.91 -9.38 -4.85
N GLY A 115 0.68 -8.33 -4.04
CA GLY A 115 -0.52 -7.50 -4.13
C GLY A 115 -1.63 -7.86 -3.15
N SER A 116 -2.64 -7.00 -3.11
CA SER A 116 -3.68 -7.05 -2.07
C SER A 116 -4.62 -8.25 -2.16
N PHE A 117 -4.70 -8.91 -3.32
CA PHE A 117 -5.50 -10.13 -3.47
C PHE A 117 -5.00 -11.30 -2.61
N ASN A 118 -3.78 -11.21 -2.09
CA ASN A 118 -3.25 -12.20 -1.16
C ASN A 118 -3.92 -12.20 0.22
N ALA A 119 -4.80 -11.23 0.52
CA ALA A 119 -5.76 -11.37 1.61
C ALA A 119 -6.67 -12.61 1.42
N PHE A 120 -6.94 -13.01 0.17
CA PHE A 120 -7.87 -14.10 -0.18
C PHE A 120 -7.17 -15.33 -0.77
N ALA A 121 -6.12 -15.12 -1.57
CA ALA A 121 -5.50 -16.16 -2.40
C ALA A 121 -5.08 -17.45 -1.64
N PRO A 122 -4.53 -17.39 -0.41
CA PRO A 122 -4.23 -18.60 0.37
C PRO A 122 -5.49 -19.44 0.63
N HIS A 123 -6.59 -18.78 1.01
CA HIS A 123 -7.84 -19.44 1.34
C HIS A 123 -8.52 -20.03 0.11
N LEU A 124 -8.40 -19.36 -1.04
CA LEU A 124 -8.84 -19.90 -2.34
C LEU A 124 -8.04 -21.14 -2.74
N SER A 125 -6.71 -21.10 -2.58
CA SER A 125 -5.83 -22.23 -2.90
C SER A 125 -6.13 -23.44 -2.00
N ILE A 126 -6.40 -23.21 -0.70
CA ILE A 126 -6.82 -24.26 0.25
C ILE A 126 -8.23 -24.78 -0.07
N ALA A 127 -9.12 -23.92 -0.56
CA ALA A 127 -10.47 -24.31 -0.99
C ALA A 127 -10.48 -25.10 -2.31
N GLY A 128 -9.37 -25.09 -3.07
CA GLY A 128 -9.25 -25.78 -4.35
C GLY A 128 -9.74 -24.97 -5.54
N GLU A 129 -9.69 -23.63 -5.44
CA GLU A 129 -9.96 -22.76 -6.58
C GLU A 129 -9.05 -23.12 -7.78
N PRO A 130 -9.60 -23.35 -8.97
CA PRO A 130 -8.81 -23.54 -10.18
C PRO A 130 -7.89 -22.34 -10.44
N ASN A 131 -6.67 -22.60 -10.94
CA ASN A 131 -5.70 -21.56 -11.28
C ASN A 131 -5.32 -21.57 -12.76
N PRO A 132 -6.29 -21.46 -13.70
CA PRO A 132 -6.00 -21.54 -15.14
C PRO A 132 -5.08 -20.41 -15.61
N ASN A 133 -5.15 -19.25 -14.95
CA ASN A 133 -4.42 -18.04 -15.33
C ASN A 133 -3.13 -17.81 -14.53
N GLY A 134 -2.77 -18.70 -13.59
CA GLY A 134 -1.54 -18.59 -12.80
C GLY A 134 -1.55 -17.53 -11.68
N TYR A 135 -2.69 -16.90 -11.38
CA TYR A 135 -2.82 -15.85 -10.37
C TYR A 135 -2.75 -16.36 -8.92
N LEU A 136 -3.09 -17.62 -8.67
CA LEU A 136 -2.98 -18.27 -7.36
C LEU A 136 -1.63 -18.97 -7.25
N GLN A 137 -0.60 -18.26 -6.79
CA GLN A 137 0.77 -18.81 -6.70
C GLN A 137 0.89 -20.04 -5.77
N GLY A 138 -0.11 -20.30 -4.93
CA GLY A 138 -0.12 -21.45 -4.01
C GLY A 138 0.96 -21.37 -2.94
N ASN A 139 1.62 -20.23 -2.76
CA ASN A 139 2.56 -20.00 -1.68
C ASN A 139 2.64 -18.51 -1.34
N LEU A 140 3.02 -18.21 -0.10
CA LEU A 140 3.38 -16.88 0.37
C LEU A 140 4.57 -16.98 1.31
N LYS A 141 5.39 -15.93 1.33
CA LYS A 141 6.45 -15.80 2.34
C LYS A 141 5.97 -14.95 3.51
N ARG A 142 6.59 -15.16 4.66
CA ARG A 142 6.53 -14.26 5.81
C ARG A 142 7.88 -14.26 6.53
N VAL A 143 8.07 -13.29 7.42
CA VAL A 143 9.16 -13.34 8.39
C VAL A 143 9.08 -14.68 9.15
N ASN A 144 10.21 -15.36 9.26
CA ASN A 144 10.32 -16.65 9.94
C ASN A 144 10.01 -16.49 11.44
N ASP A 145 9.73 -17.61 12.11
CA ASP A 145 9.21 -17.61 13.47
C ASP A 145 10.12 -16.85 14.44
N LEU A 146 9.58 -15.78 15.02
CA LEU A 146 10.34 -14.87 15.86
C LEU A 146 10.92 -15.54 17.10
N ALA A 147 10.28 -16.61 17.59
CA ALA A 147 10.78 -17.41 18.71
C ALA A 147 12.10 -18.17 18.40
N GLY A 148 12.41 -18.38 17.11
CA GLY A 148 13.53 -19.20 16.65
C GLY A 148 14.52 -18.49 15.73
N GLN A 149 14.42 -17.15 15.58
CA GLN A 149 15.38 -16.41 14.76
C GLN A 149 16.74 -16.41 15.48
N GLY A 150 17.76 -16.97 14.81
CA GLY A 150 19.14 -17.01 15.30
C GLY A 150 19.79 -15.61 15.34
N SER A 151 21.12 -15.54 15.18
CA SER A 151 21.92 -14.31 15.40
C SER A 151 21.69 -13.13 14.43
N LYS A 152 20.74 -13.21 13.49
CA LYS A 152 20.54 -12.17 12.45
C LYS A 152 19.49 -11.13 12.82
N CYS A 153 18.29 -11.54 13.19
CA CYS A 153 17.16 -10.66 13.46
C CYS A 153 16.63 -10.94 14.87
N GLY A 154 16.61 -9.90 15.72
CA GLY A 154 16.26 -10.03 17.13
C GLY A 154 17.43 -10.36 18.07
N SER A 155 18.68 -10.35 17.57
CA SER A 155 19.89 -10.39 18.41
C SER A 155 20.21 -8.99 18.95
N GLY A 156 20.38 -8.89 20.28
CA GLY A 156 20.67 -7.62 20.95
C GLY A 156 19.47 -6.69 21.05
N ALA A 157 19.71 -5.42 21.37
CA ALA A 157 18.66 -4.41 21.44
C ALA A 157 18.27 -3.94 20.03
N GLY A 158 16.97 -3.84 19.77
CA GLY A 158 16.44 -3.26 18.54
C GLY A 158 16.88 -1.80 18.37
N THR A 159 17.08 -1.37 17.13
CA THR A 159 17.41 0.03 16.84
C THR A 159 16.19 0.92 17.13
N PRO A 160 16.26 1.89 18.06
CA PRO A 160 15.14 2.77 18.34
C PRO A 160 14.73 3.56 17.09
N THR A 161 13.45 3.48 16.73
CA THR A 161 12.91 4.14 15.55
C THR A 161 11.66 4.92 15.96
N VAL A 162 11.65 6.22 15.67
CA VAL A 162 10.51 7.11 15.96
C VAL A 162 9.50 7.02 14.83
N ILE A 163 8.27 6.66 15.17
CA ILE A 163 7.14 6.60 14.26
C ILE A 163 6.19 7.75 14.63
N THR A 164 6.12 8.77 13.77
CA THR A 164 5.33 9.99 14.00
C THR A 164 3.89 9.66 14.39
N GLY A 165 3.37 10.22 15.48
CA GLY A 165 2.00 9.97 15.94
C GLY A 165 1.77 8.61 16.62
N ILE A 166 2.78 7.76 16.72
CA ILE A 166 2.71 6.46 17.42
C ILE A 166 3.65 6.43 18.62
N GLY A 167 4.94 6.70 18.40
CA GLY A 167 5.96 6.63 19.45
C GLY A 167 7.25 5.97 18.98
N THR A 168 8.11 5.59 19.92
CA THR A 168 9.39 4.92 19.65
C THR A 168 9.21 3.40 19.73
N VAL A 169 9.66 2.70 18.70
CA VAL A 169 9.60 1.24 18.57
C VAL A 169 10.98 0.68 18.26
N GLY A 170 11.28 -0.51 18.78
CA GLY A 170 12.53 -1.20 18.45
C GLY A 170 12.45 -1.81 17.06
N ARG A 171 13.49 -1.62 16.23
CA ARG A 171 13.56 -2.16 14.87
C ARG A 171 14.68 -3.18 14.70
N TYR A 172 14.35 -4.31 14.09
CA TYR A 172 15.29 -5.28 13.56
C TYR A 172 15.12 -5.40 12.04
N ASN A 173 16.24 -5.58 11.34
CA ASN A 173 16.29 -5.67 9.87
C ASN A 173 16.87 -7.02 9.44
N ASN A 174 16.76 -7.34 8.15
CA ASN A 174 17.34 -8.52 7.52
C ASN A 174 16.86 -9.84 8.16
N CYS A 175 15.60 -9.89 8.56
CA CYS A 175 14.99 -11.08 9.15
C CYS A 175 14.86 -12.21 8.13
N ASP A 176 15.15 -13.43 8.55
CA ASP A 176 15.02 -14.59 7.66
C ASP A 176 13.54 -14.81 7.32
N LEU A 177 13.31 -15.36 6.13
CA LEU A 177 11.97 -15.60 5.58
C LEU A 177 11.67 -17.09 5.53
N VAL A 178 10.39 -17.44 5.68
CA VAL A 178 9.88 -18.78 5.45
C VAL A 178 8.82 -18.75 4.36
N THR A 179 8.83 -19.76 3.48
CA THR A 179 7.79 -19.96 2.46
C THR A 179 6.74 -20.92 3.02
N LYS A 180 5.47 -20.56 2.90
CA LYS A 180 4.32 -21.39 3.27
C LYS A 180 3.55 -21.75 2.00
N THR A 181 3.16 -23.01 1.86
CA THR A 181 2.54 -23.55 0.64
C THR A 181 1.07 -23.92 0.88
N PHE A 182 0.19 -23.46 0.00
CA PHE A 182 -1.25 -23.57 0.11
C PHE A 182 -1.79 -24.43 -1.04
N THR A 183 -2.36 -25.58 -0.68
CA THR A 183 -3.08 -26.49 -1.59
C THR A 183 -4.27 -27.07 -0.84
N PRO A 184 -5.18 -27.80 -1.52
CA PRO A 184 -6.24 -28.53 -0.82
C PRO A 184 -5.73 -29.54 0.23
N ALA A 185 -4.50 -30.03 0.07
CA ALA A 185 -3.88 -31.00 0.97
C ALA A 185 -2.96 -30.37 2.03
N LEU A 186 -2.54 -29.11 1.87
CA LEU A 186 -1.55 -28.45 2.72
C LEU A 186 -1.95 -27.02 3.02
N LYS A 187 -2.07 -26.69 4.31
CA LYS A 187 -2.47 -25.35 4.80
C LYS A 187 -1.25 -24.58 5.28
N GLY A 188 -0.36 -24.25 4.35
CA GLY A 188 0.89 -23.56 4.62
C GLY A 188 2.02 -24.50 5.05
N ASP A 189 1.75 -25.34 6.04
CA ASP A 189 2.63 -26.39 6.55
C ASP A 189 1.82 -27.53 7.22
N ALA A 190 2.52 -28.53 7.76
CA ALA A 190 1.91 -29.70 8.38
C ALA A 190 1.10 -29.38 9.66
N ALA A 191 1.43 -28.29 10.36
CA ALA A 191 0.70 -27.90 11.56
C ALA A 191 -0.65 -27.27 11.21
N GLY A 192 -0.74 -26.60 10.05
CA GLY A 192 -1.98 -26.06 9.51
C GLY A 192 -2.72 -25.14 10.49
N GLN A 193 -1.97 -24.35 11.28
CA GLN A 193 -2.51 -23.47 12.31
C GLN A 193 -2.81 -22.08 11.74
N PRO A 194 -3.99 -21.49 12.02
CA PRO A 194 -4.26 -20.10 11.66
C PRO A 194 -3.27 -19.16 12.36
N GLY A 195 -2.92 -18.07 11.68
CA GLY A 195 -1.99 -17.05 12.18
C GLY A 195 -0.52 -17.44 12.20
N GLN A 196 -0.19 -18.72 11.93
CA GLN A 196 1.18 -19.22 11.86
C GLN A 196 1.47 -19.92 10.53
N SER A 197 0.63 -20.89 10.16
CA SER A 197 0.78 -21.67 8.93
C SER A 197 0.11 -20.99 7.76
N TYR A 198 -1.03 -20.32 7.98
CA TYR A 198 -1.75 -19.55 6.96
C TYR A 198 -2.33 -18.25 7.56
N PRO A 199 -2.62 -17.22 6.73
CA PRO A 199 -3.16 -15.94 7.21
C PRO A 199 -4.52 -16.08 7.92
N ASP A 200 -4.79 -15.25 8.92
CA ASP A 200 -6.14 -15.08 9.48
C ASP A 200 -7.06 -14.25 8.57
N GLY A 201 -6.48 -13.63 7.55
CA GLY A 201 -7.13 -12.72 6.61
C GLY A 201 -6.23 -11.53 6.33
N GLY A 202 -6.83 -10.35 6.14
CA GLY A 202 -6.11 -9.11 5.99
C GLY A 202 -6.89 -8.05 5.23
N PHE A 203 -6.22 -7.27 4.40
CA PHE A 203 -6.80 -6.06 3.82
C PHE A 203 -6.62 -6.02 2.30
N SER A 204 -7.56 -5.39 1.60
CA SER A 204 -7.50 -5.23 0.15
C SER A 204 -7.82 -3.80 -0.27
N ASP A 205 -7.14 -3.31 -1.32
CA ASP A 205 -7.37 -1.97 -1.89
C ASP A 205 -8.77 -1.87 -2.55
N THR A 206 -9.40 -3.01 -2.85
CA THR A 206 -10.74 -3.15 -3.47
C THR A 206 -11.43 -4.42 -2.96
N GLU A 207 -12.75 -4.48 -3.08
CA GLU A 207 -13.60 -5.57 -2.62
C GLU A 207 -13.25 -6.91 -3.28
N TYR A 208 -13.57 -8.01 -2.60
CA TYR A 208 -13.39 -9.35 -3.13
C TYR A 208 -14.11 -9.54 -4.47
N LEU A 209 -15.32 -8.99 -4.63
CA LEU A 209 -16.09 -9.13 -5.87
C LEU A 209 -15.36 -8.53 -7.08
N ILE A 210 -14.72 -7.36 -6.91
CA ILE A 210 -13.94 -6.71 -7.96
C ILE A 210 -12.75 -7.58 -8.37
N ASN A 211 -12.01 -8.07 -7.37
CA ASN A 211 -10.86 -8.93 -7.64
C ASN A 211 -11.27 -10.27 -8.25
N LYS A 212 -12.36 -10.86 -7.76
CA LYS A 212 -12.94 -12.10 -8.27
C LYS A 212 -13.26 -11.99 -9.76
N GLN A 213 -13.89 -10.90 -10.18
CA GLN A 213 -14.23 -10.67 -11.59
C GLN A 213 -13.00 -10.36 -12.45
N ASN A 214 -12.06 -9.56 -11.94
CA ASN A 214 -10.81 -9.25 -12.67
C ASN A 214 -9.90 -10.47 -12.88
N LEU A 215 -9.93 -11.42 -11.96
CA LEU A 215 -9.05 -12.59 -11.92
C LEU A 215 -9.76 -13.89 -12.31
N GLU A 216 -11.04 -13.82 -12.67
CA GLU A 216 -11.87 -14.96 -13.11
C GLU A 216 -12.01 -16.06 -12.05
N ILE A 217 -12.11 -15.66 -10.79
CA ILE A 217 -12.22 -16.58 -9.65
C ILE A 217 -13.66 -17.08 -9.53
N GLY A 218 -13.83 -18.39 -9.41
CA GLY A 218 -15.13 -19.06 -9.28
C GLY A 218 -15.68 -19.01 -7.86
N THR A 219 -14.83 -19.29 -6.86
CA THR A 219 -15.22 -19.46 -5.46
C THR A 219 -15.93 -18.22 -4.88
N PRO A 220 -17.11 -18.36 -4.24
CA PRO A 220 -17.79 -17.25 -3.59
C PRO A 220 -17.14 -16.86 -2.26
N LEU A 221 -17.26 -15.60 -1.86
CA LEU A 221 -16.68 -15.08 -0.61
C LEU A 221 -17.06 -15.92 0.61
N ALA A 222 -18.34 -16.29 0.73
CA ALA A 222 -18.87 -17.05 1.87
C ALA A 222 -18.22 -18.44 2.05
N ALA A 223 -17.57 -18.99 1.02
CA ALA A 223 -16.83 -20.25 1.12
C ALA A 223 -15.48 -20.10 1.84
N ILE A 224 -14.91 -18.88 1.83
CA ILE A 224 -13.56 -18.60 2.35
C ILE A 224 -13.55 -17.64 3.53
N GLY A 225 -14.62 -16.88 3.77
CA GLY A 225 -14.71 -15.94 4.90
C GLY A 225 -15.75 -14.84 4.72
N THR A 226 -15.47 -13.71 5.35
CA THR A 226 -16.32 -12.51 5.31
C THR A 226 -15.48 -11.27 5.00
N GLU A 227 -16.11 -10.28 4.39
CA GLU A 227 -15.51 -9.00 4.05
C GLU A 227 -16.35 -7.87 4.65
N VAL A 228 -15.69 -6.84 5.17
CA VAL A 228 -16.32 -5.60 5.62
C VAL A 228 -15.61 -4.40 4.99
N ALA A 229 -16.36 -3.34 4.69
CA ALA A 229 -15.79 -2.07 4.30
C ALA A 229 -15.03 -1.47 5.49
N THR A 230 -13.83 -0.96 5.26
CA THR A 230 -13.08 -0.23 6.29
C THR A 230 -13.55 1.21 6.43
N ASN A 231 -14.32 1.70 5.46
CA ASN A 231 -14.70 3.11 5.31
C ASN A 231 -13.50 4.06 5.25
N VAL A 232 -12.34 3.55 4.84
CA VAL A 232 -11.12 4.31 4.61
C VAL A 232 -10.84 4.37 3.12
N GLY A 233 -10.79 5.58 2.59
CA GLY A 233 -10.42 5.87 1.22
C GLY A 233 -8.91 5.87 1.05
N GLN A 234 -8.47 5.27 -0.05
CA GLN A 234 -7.09 5.31 -0.51
C GLN A 234 -7.02 5.95 -1.89
N ALA A 235 -6.25 7.03 -2.00
CA ALA A 235 -6.02 7.73 -3.24
C ALA A 235 -4.83 7.14 -4.04
N PHE A 236 -4.99 7.15 -5.36
CA PHE A 236 -4.01 6.66 -6.32
C PHE A 236 -3.67 7.73 -7.35
N GLY A 237 -2.43 7.74 -7.82
CA GLY A 237 -1.96 8.68 -8.82
C GLY A 237 -1.32 7.99 -10.01
N VAL A 238 -1.39 8.62 -11.17
CA VAL A 238 -0.52 8.24 -12.28
C VAL A 238 0.85 8.88 -12.08
N ALA A 239 1.83 8.01 -11.83
CA ALA A 239 3.24 8.36 -11.78
C ALA A 239 3.85 8.23 -13.18
N VAL A 240 4.64 9.22 -13.57
CA VAL A 240 5.32 9.25 -14.87
C VAL A 240 6.83 9.46 -14.69
N SER A 241 7.60 8.95 -15.65
CA SER A 241 9.02 9.26 -15.83
C SER A 241 9.23 10.77 -16.05
N TYR A 242 10.40 11.31 -15.68
CA TYR A 242 10.72 12.72 -15.92
C TYR A 242 10.69 13.14 -17.40
N PRO A 243 11.16 12.34 -18.38
CA PRO A 243 11.02 12.70 -19.79
C PRO A 243 9.56 12.89 -20.21
N LEU A 244 8.66 11.99 -19.77
CA LEU A 244 7.23 12.14 -20.01
C LEU A 244 6.65 13.36 -19.28
N TYR A 245 7.01 13.56 -18.01
CA TYR A 245 6.56 14.72 -17.24
C TYR A 245 6.91 16.03 -17.93
N PHE A 246 8.18 16.20 -18.31
CA PHE A 246 8.66 17.40 -19.00
C PHE A 246 7.97 17.57 -20.35
N ARG A 247 7.73 16.48 -21.09
CA ARG A 247 6.98 16.57 -22.35
C ARG A 247 5.55 17.08 -22.13
N LEU A 248 4.88 16.60 -21.09
CA LEU A 248 3.54 17.08 -20.75
C LEU A 248 3.56 18.56 -20.32
N GLN A 249 4.60 19.03 -19.61
CA GLN A 249 4.78 20.46 -19.32
C GLN A 249 4.91 21.29 -20.59
N GLN A 250 5.72 20.82 -21.55
CA GLN A 250 5.86 21.50 -22.85
C GLN A 250 4.52 21.57 -23.59
N ASN A 251 3.72 20.50 -23.56
CA ASN A 251 2.40 20.49 -24.18
C ASN A 251 1.45 21.51 -23.53
N ASP A 252 1.43 21.58 -22.20
CA ASP A 252 0.58 22.51 -21.47
C ASP A 252 1.05 23.96 -21.62
N VAL A 253 2.36 24.20 -21.77
CA VAL A 253 2.91 25.52 -22.15
C VAL A 253 2.44 25.91 -23.55
N ALA A 254 2.53 25.00 -24.52
CA ALA A 254 2.07 25.24 -25.89
C ALA A 254 0.55 25.50 -25.96
N ALA A 255 -0.22 24.90 -25.04
CA ALA A 255 -1.65 25.12 -24.89
C ALA A 255 -2.01 26.38 -24.07
N GLY A 256 -1.03 27.14 -23.57
CA GLY A 256 -1.24 28.34 -22.76
C GLY A 256 -1.76 28.08 -21.34
N VAL A 257 -1.67 26.83 -20.85
CA VAL A 257 -2.11 26.42 -19.51
C VAL A 257 -1.00 26.66 -18.47
N LEU A 258 0.26 26.48 -18.88
CA LEU A 258 1.44 26.73 -18.05
C LEU A 258 2.28 27.87 -18.63
N SER A 259 3.00 28.60 -17.78
CA SER A 259 3.94 29.63 -18.21
C SER A 259 5.29 29.02 -18.59
N ALA A 260 5.76 29.28 -19.81
CA ALA A 260 7.08 28.83 -20.27
C ALA A 260 8.20 29.36 -19.36
N ALA A 261 8.13 30.65 -19.01
CA ALA A 261 9.14 31.34 -18.23
C ALA A 261 9.37 30.71 -16.85
N SER A 262 8.32 30.18 -16.22
CA SER A 262 8.43 29.55 -14.90
C SER A 262 8.55 28.03 -14.95
N CYS A 263 8.00 27.35 -15.96
CA CYS A 263 7.82 25.91 -15.93
C CYS A 263 8.73 25.11 -16.86
N THR A 264 9.28 25.71 -17.92
CA THR A 264 10.13 24.99 -18.87
C THR A 264 11.46 25.68 -19.16
N THR A 265 11.54 27.01 -19.09
CA THR A 265 12.81 27.75 -19.26
C THR A 265 13.79 27.39 -18.13
N GLY A 266 14.98 26.90 -18.49
CA GLY A 266 16.01 26.49 -17.53
C GLY A 266 15.83 25.07 -16.96
N PHE A 267 14.80 24.34 -17.38
CA PHE A 267 14.53 22.95 -16.99
C PHE A 267 14.77 21.99 -18.15
N SER A 268 14.87 20.69 -17.85
CA SER A 268 15.12 19.65 -18.87
C SER A 268 14.37 18.35 -18.55
N ALA A 269 14.35 17.42 -19.50
CA ALA A 269 13.80 16.08 -19.30
C ALA A 269 14.49 15.27 -18.18
N ALA A 270 15.73 15.62 -17.81
CA ALA A 270 16.46 15.00 -16.70
C ALA A 270 16.18 15.67 -15.34
N SER A 271 15.68 16.90 -15.36
CA SER A 271 15.37 17.71 -14.17
C SER A 271 14.23 18.69 -14.48
N PRO A 272 12.97 18.19 -14.59
CA PRO A 272 11.82 19.04 -14.83
C PRO A 272 11.47 19.91 -13.61
N ASN A 273 10.64 20.94 -13.81
CA ASN A 273 10.12 21.72 -12.71
C ASN A 273 9.00 20.96 -11.98
N LEU A 274 9.25 20.45 -10.78
CA LEU A 274 8.29 19.65 -10.01
C LEU A 274 7.38 20.45 -9.08
N THR A 275 7.40 21.79 -9.15
CA THR A 275 6.51 22.62 -8.33
C THR A 275 5.04 22.40 -8.72
N LEU A 276 4.15 22.53 -7.74
CA LEU A 276 2.71 22.34 -7.96
C LEU A 276 2.14 23.24 -9.07
N ALA A 277 2.62 24.49 -9.16
CA ALA A 277 2.24 25.44 -10.19
C ALA A 277 2.62 24.98 -11.60
N CYS A 278 3.67 24.18 -11.74
CA CYS A 278 4.16 23.65 -13.01
C CYS A 278 3.77 22.19 -13.25
N GLN A 279 2.96 21.60 -12.38
CA GLN A 279 2.54 20.22 -12.56
C GLN A 279 1.64 20.08 -13.79
N PRO A 280 2.04 19.22 -14.76
CA PRO A 280 1.33 19.10 -16.02
C PRO A 280 0.10 18.20 -15.89
N ASN A 281 -0.79 18.32 -16.86
CA ASN A 281 -2.00 17.53 -16.98
C ASN A 281 -1.83 16.36 -17.96
N MET A 282 -2.41 15.22 -17.59
CA MET A 282 -2.62 14.09 -18.47
C MET A 282 -4.09 13.68 -18.43
N PRO A 283 -4.86 13.87 -19.52
CA PRO A 283 -6.22 13.36 -19.60
C PRO A 283 -6.25 11.84 -19.37
N ALA A 284 -7.23 11.36 -18.60
CA ALA A 284 -7.33 9.95 -18.23
C ALA A 284 -7.35 9.01 -19.45
N GLN A 285 -7.91 9.47 -20.57
CA GLN A 285 -8.01 8.73 -21.83
C GLN A 285 -6.63 8.35 -22.39
N ARG A 286 -5.58 9.17 -22.15
CA ARG A 286 -4.21 8.82 -22.58
C ARG A 286 -3.67 7.62 -21.80
N TYR A 287 -3.97 7.54 -20.50
CA TYR A 287 -3.63 6.35 -19.72
C TYR A 287 -4.44 5.15 -20.19
N SER A 288 -5.75 5.31 -20.42
CA SER A 288 -6.62 4.23 -20.95
C SER A 288 -6.11 3.65 -22.27
N ALA A 289 -5.65 4.50 -23.20
CA ALA A 289 -5.08 4.06 -24.47
C ALA A 289 -3.81 3.22 -24.29
N VAL A 290 -2.99 3.53 -23.27
CA VAL A 290 -1.78 2.76 -22.96
C VAL A 290 -2.12 1.48 -22.19
N ALA A 291 -3.08 1.55 -21.27
CA ALA A 291 -3.43 0.42 -20.42
C ALA A 291 -4.34 -0.62 -21.09
N GLY A 292 -5.00 -0.28 -22.20
CA GLY A 292 -5.89 -1.18 -22.94
C GLY A 292 -5.15 -2.12 -23.89
N GLN A 293 -5.44 -3.42 -23.82
CA GLN A 293 -4.86 -4.46 -24.67
C GLN A 293 -5.09 -4.18 -26.17
N ALA A 294 -6.30 -3.76 -26.54
CA ALA A 294 -6.64 -3.51 -27.93
C ALA A 294 -5.96 -2.26 -28.51
N THR A 295 -5.47 -1.35 -27.66
CA THR A 295 -4.95 -0.04 -28.07
C THR A 295 -3.43 0.06 -27.93
N ILE A 296 -2.83 -0.66 -26.99
CA ILE A 296 -1.40 -0.56 -26.65
C ILE A 296 -0.46 -0.82 -27.84
N VAL A 297 -0.86 -1.69 -28.77
CA VAL A 297 -0.05 -2.06 -29.94
C VAL A 297 0.24 -0.89 -30.89
N SER A 298 -0.59 0.16 -30.83
CA SER A 298 -0.46 1.37 -31.65
C SER A 298 0.19 2.54 -30.91
N VAL A 299 0.59 2.34 -29.65
CA VAL A 299 1.13 3.41 -28.81
C VAL A 299 2.62 3.64 -29.09
N ASP A 300 2.97 4.92 -29.20
CA ASP A 300 4.33 5.42 -29.17
C ASP A 300 4.38 6.81 -28.52
N GLY A 301 5.55 7.46 -28.53
CA GLY A 301 5.71 8.80 -27.96
C GLY A 301 4.80 9.89 -28.53
N SER A 302 4.26 9.74 -29.74
CA SER A 302 3.40 10.73 -30.38
C SER A 302 2.07 10.92 -29.64
N LEU A 303 1.59 9.90 -28.91
CA LEU A 303 0.42 10.00 -28.03
C LEU A 303 0.57 11.11 -26.97
N PHE A 304 1.82 11.37 -26.55
CA PHE A 304 2.18 12.40 -25.59
C PHE A 304 2.78 13.64 -26.26
N GLY A 305 2.62 13.75 -27.58
CA GLY A 305 3.21 14.79 -28.41
C GLY A 305 4.69 14.60 -28.69
N GLY A 306 5.38 13.60 -28.14
CA GLY A 306 6.81 13.36 -28.42
C GLY A 306 7.09 12.88 -29.86
N PRO A 307 8.35 12.60 -30.21
CA PRO A 307 8.69 12.03 -31.52
C PRO A 307 8.01 10.67 -31.74
N GLY A 308 7.44 10.46 -32.93
CA GLY A 308 6.94 9.15 -33.34
C GLY A 308 8.03 8.07 -33.27
N GLY A 309 7.65 6.85 -32.90
CA GLY A 309 8.56 5.72 -32.67
C GLY A 309 9.26 5.74 -31.31
N SER A 310 9.09 6.77 -30.47
CA SER A 310 9.67 6.77 -29.12
C SER A 310 9.01 5.71 -28.24
N VAL A 311 9.80 5.04 -27.41
CA VAL A 311 9.33 3.98 -26.51
C VAL A 311 8.49 4.55 -25.37
N VAL A 312 7.31 3.95 -25.17
CA VAL A 312 6.41 4.18 -24.03
C VAL A 312 6.40 2.92 -23.16
N ASN A 313 6.78 3.07 -21.89
CA ASN A 313 6.80 2.00 -20.91
C ASN A 313 5.54 2.06 -20.03
N LEU A 314 4.64 1.09 -20.19
CA LEU A 314 3.60 0.81 -19.20
C LEU A 314 4.20 -0.03 -18.08
N VAL A 315 4.50 0.61 -16.95
CA VAL A 315 5.02 -0.06 -15.75
C VAL A 315 3.85 -0.31 -14.81
N ARG A 316 3.18 -1.44 -15.00
CA ARG A 316 1.96 -1.78 -14.28
C ARG A 316 2.23 -2.73 -13.12
N ARG A 317 1.26 -2.91 -12.23
CA ARG A 317 1.34 -3.93 -11.17
C ARG A 317 0.83 -5.28 -11.70
N VAL A 318 1.26 -6.37 -11.06
CA VAL A 318 0.75 -7.71 -11.34
C VAL A 318 -0.79 -7.77 -11.22
N PRO A 319 -1.48 -8.67 -11.95
CA PRO A 319 -2.94 -8.82 -11.90
C PRO A 319 -3.53 -8.88 -10.49
N THR A 320 -2.86 -9.54 -9.55
CA THR A 320 -3.29 -9.75 -8.15
C THR A 320 -3.14 -8.50 -7.26
N SER A 321 -2.69 -7.38 -7.80
CA SER A 321 -2.56 -6.13 -7.07
C SER A 321 -3.87 -5.37 -7.01
N GLY A 322 -4.33 -5.00 -5.81
CA GLY A 322 -5.44 -4.06 -5.63
C GLY A 322 -5.25 -2.72 -6.34
N THR A 323 -4.02 -2.17 -6.32
CA THR A 323 -3.67 -0.99 -7.12
C THR A 323 -3.91 -1.20 -8.63
N GLN A 324 -3.70 -2.43 -9.13
CA GLN A 324 -4.02 -2.78 -10.50
C GLN A 324 -5.52 -2.91 -10.73
N SER A 325 -6.25 -3.51 -9.78
CA SER A 325 -7.72 -3.56 -9.79
C SER A 325 -8.34 -2.16 -9.81
N ALA A 326 -7.85 -1.25 -8.96
CA ALA A 326 -8.23 0.17 -8.94
C ALA A 326 -7.91 0.87 -10.28
N SER A 327 -6.72 0.63 -10.84
CA SER A 327 -6.34 1.16 -12.16
C SER A 327 -7.27 0.64 -13.26
N ASN A 328 -7.59 -0.66 -13.26
CA ASN A 328 -8.51 -1.25 -14.24
C ASN A 328 -9.92 -0.66 -14.10
N ALA A 329 -10.41 -0.50 -12.86
CA ALA A 329 -11.72 0.08 -12.61
C ALA A 329 -11.78 1.54 -13.10
N ARG A 330 -10.73 2.34 -12.83
CA ARG A 330 -10.69 3.77 -13.21
C ARG A 330 -10.54 4.01 -14.71
N PHE A 331 -9.63 3.30 -15.36
CA PHE A 331 -9.18 3.62 -16.72
C PHE A 331 -9.73 2.68 -17.78
N LEU A 332 -10.10 1.46 -17.40
CA LEU A 332 -10.56 0.43 -18.32
C LEU A 332 -12.01 0.00 -18.03
N ALA A 333 -12.65 0.59 -17.01
CA ALA A 333 -13.97 0.21 -16.52
C ALA A 333 -14.11 -1.31 -16.21
N LYS A 334 -13.01 -2.04 -16.03
CA LYS A 334 -13.02 -3.47 -15.69
C LYS A 334 -12.85 -3.65 -14.17
N PRO A 335 -13.74 -4.38 -13.48
CA PRO A 335 -14.85 -5.18 -14.01
C PRO A 335 -16.20 -4.43 -14.04
N CYS A 336 -16.25 -3.16 -13.68
CA CYS A 336 -17.50 -2.41 -13.48
C CYS A 336 -18.42 -2.33 -14.71
N ALA A 337 -17.92 -2.56 -15.91
CA ALA A 337 -18.66 -2.57 -17.16
C ALA A 337 -18.66 -3.93 -17.89
N THR A 338 -18.36 -5.05 -17.21
CA THR A 338 -18.33 -6.41 -17.79
C THR A 338 -19.71 -7.04 -18.05
N GLY A 339 -20.75 -6.23 -18.17
CA GLY A 339 -22.13 -6.66 -18.45
C GLY A 339 -22.45 -6.77 -19.95
N PRO A 340 -23.74 -6.96 -20.32
CA PRO A 340 -24.17 -7.09 -21.72
C PRO A 340 -23.73 -5.95 -22.64
N SER A 341 -23.58 -4.74 -22.10
CA SER A 341 -23.11 -3.56 -22.84
C SER A 341 -21.61 -3.56 -23.14
N GLN A 342 -20.82 -4.42 -22.47
CA GLN A 342 -19.37 -4.63 -22.69
C GLN A 342 -18.54 -3.32 -22.77
N GLY A 343 -18.81 -2.35 -21.88
CA GLY A 343 -18.15 -1.05 -21.89
C GLY A 343 -16.72 -1.03 -21.34
N PHE A 344 -16.14 -2.20 -21.08
CA PHE A 344 -14.81 -2.34 -20.48
C PHE A 344 -13.73 -2.57 -21.56
N LEU A 345 -12.47 -2.31 -21.20
CA LEU A 345 -11.31 -2.70 -21.99
C LEU A 345 -10.52 -3.78 -21.25
N GLU A 346 -9.98 -4.74 -22.00
CA GLU A 346 -9.05 -5.72 -21.43
C GLU A 346 -7.72 -5.04 -21.08
N PRO A 347 -7.09 -5.34 -19.92
CA PRO A 347 -5.82 -4.73 -19.54
C PRO A 347 -4.62 -5.31 -20.30
N ALA A 348 -3.79 -4.45 -20.91
CA ALA A 348 -2.57 -4.81 -21.62
C ALA A 348 -1.52 -5.53 -20.75
N ARG A 349 -1.08 -6.71 -21.16
CA ARG A 349 -0.11 -7.60 -20.49
C ARG A 349 1.27 -7.53 -21.13
N VAL A 350 2.24 -8.18 -20.50
CA VAL A 350 3.61 -8.30 -21.03
C VAL A 350 3.62 -8.81 -22.48
N ALA A 351 2.74 -9.77 -22.79
CA ALA A 351 2.59 -10.34 -24.13
C ALA A 351 2.15 -9.33 -25.20
N ASP A 352 1.56 -8.19 -24.81
CA ASP A 352 1.12 -7.14 -25.73
C ASP A 352 2.21 -6.10 -26.03
N SER A 353 3.45 -6.33 -25.56
CA SER A 353 4.58 -5.44 -25.84
C SER A 353 4.97 -5.44 -27.32
N THR A 354 5.34 -4.27 -27.83
CA THR A 354 5.86 -4.03 -29.18
C THR A 354 7.23 -3.34 -29.11
N GLY A 355 7.78 -2.95 -30.27
CA GLY A 355 9.03 -2.16 -30.32
C GLY A 355 8.89 -0.75 -29.75
N THR A 356 7.69 -0.18 -29.72
CA THR A 356 7.41 1.20 -29.26
C THR A 356 6.57 1.25 -27.99
N ALA A 357 5.92 0.16 -27.60
CA ALA A 357 5.14 0.04 -26.37
C ALA A 357 5.66 -1.15 -25.55
N LYS A 358 6.21 -0.88 -24.36
CA LYS A 358 6.72 -1.93 -23.48
C LYS A 358 5.84 -2.06 -22.25
N VAL A 359 5.27 -3.24 -22.03
CA VAL A 359 4.49 -3.55 -20.83
C VAL A 359 5.35 -4.36 -19.86
N THR A 360 5.40 -3.94 -18.60
CA THR A 360 6.07 -4.69 -17.52
C THR A 360 5.14 -4.81 -16.33
N GLU A 361 5.13 -5.97 -15.68
CA GLU A 361 4.30 -6.26 -14.50
C GLU A 361 5.17 -6.37 -13.25
N GLN A 362 4.84 -5.58 -12.23
CA GLN A 362 5.64 -5.43 -11.02
C GLN A 362 4.88 -5.97 -9.80
N SER A 363 5.55 -6.75 -8.95
CA SER A 363 4.95 -7.32 -7.73
C SER A 363 4.64 -6.28 -6.67
N SER A 364 5.35 -5.14 -6.67
CA SER A 364 5.25 -4.08 -5.66
C SER A 364 5.29 -2.67 -6.26
N THR A 365 4.87 -1.68 -5.46
CA THR A 365 5.00 -0.26 -5.80
C THR A 365 6.46 0.16 -6.00
N GLY A 366 7.40 -0.44 -5.25
CA GLY A 366 8.84 -0.22 -5.46
C GLY A 366 9.33 -0.68 -6.83
N GLY A 367 8.81 -1.80 -7.33
CA GLY A 367 9.06 -2.26 -8.71
C GLY A 367 8.57 -1.27 -9.76
N VAL A 368 7.38 -0.68 -9.56
CA VAL A 368 6.86 0.38 -10.46
C VAL A 368 7.78 1.59 -10.48
N LYS A 369 8.17 2.11 -9.31
CA LYS A 369 9.11 3.25 -9.22
C LYS A 369 10.45 2.93 -9.90
N THR A 370 10.96 1.72 -9.71
CA THR A 370 12.20 1.26 -10.36
C THR A 370 12.09 1.26 -11.87
N GLY A 371 10.98 0.76 -12.42
CA GLY A 371 10.72 0.79 -13.86
C GLY A 371 10.59 2.22 -14.41
N LEU A 372 9.93 3.12 -13.69
CA LEU A 372 9.82 4.54 -14.05
C LEU A 372 11.19 5.24 -14.01
N ASN A 373 12.01 4.95 -13.01
CA ASN A 373 13.38 5.46 -12.89
C ASN A 373 14.25 4.97 -14.05
N ALA A 374 14.13 3.69 -14.42
CA ALA A 374 14.84 3.12 -15.56
C ALA A 374 14.44 3.79 -16.88
N ALA A 375 13.14 4.04 -17.09
CA ALA A 375 12.65 4.79 -18.25
C ALA A 375 13.22 6.21 -18.29
N SER A 376 13.25 6.91 -17.15
CA SER A 376 13.86 8.24 -17.05
C SER A 376 15.35 8.24 -17.37
N VAL A 377 16.11 7.26 -16.89
CA VAL A 377 17.54 7.11 -17.21
C VAL A 377 17.75 6.86 -18.71
N ALA A 378 16.87 6.07 -19.33
CA ALA A 378 16.92 5.78 -20.76
C ALA A 378 16.37 6.92 -21.65
N GLY A 379 15.90 8.03 -21.07
CA GLY A 379 15.26 9.12 -21.83
C GLY A 379 13.93 8.72 -22.47
N GLN A 380 13.31 7.64 -22.00
CA GLN A 380 12.06 7.08 -22.53
C GLN A 380 10.86 7.61 -21.76
N PHE A 381 9.68 7.48 -22.36
CA PHE A 381 8.43 7.74 -21.64
C PHE A 381 8.06 6.52 -20.81
N GLY A 382 7.65 6.74 -19.58
CA GLY A 382 7.17 5.71 -18.67
C GLY A 382 6.00 6.22 -17.84
N LEU A 383 5.02 5.36 -17.61
CA LEU A 383 3.84 5.65 -16.80
C LEU A 383 3.38 4.39 -16.06
N GLY A 384 2.80 4.60 -14.87
CA GLY A 384 2.24 3.56 -14.03
C GLY A 384 1.37 4.15 -12.93
N VAL A 385 0.59 3.31 -12.26
CA VAL A 385 -0.22 3.73 -11.11
C VAL A 385 0.47 3.32 -9.82
N VAL A 386 0.52 4.24 -8.87
CA VAL A 386 0.99 4.00 -7.49
C VAL A 386 0.04 4.69 -6.51
N SER A 387 -0.02 4.19 -5.28
CA SER A 387 -0.78 4.85 -4.21
C SER A 387 -0.13 6.15 -3.77
N MET A 388 -0.96 7.09 -3.33
CA MET A 388 -0.54 8.44 -2.94
C MET A 388 0.08 8.53 -1.54
N GLU A 389 0.21 7.40 -0.83
CA GLU A 389 1.13 7.31 0.32
C GLU A 389 2.60 7.57 -0.11
N ASN A 390 2.90 7.31 -1.39
CA ASN A 390 4.22 7.46 -1.96
C ASN A 390 4.48 8.93 -2.32
N THR A 391 5.55 9.50 -1.79
CA THR A 391 6.00 10.85 -2.17
C THR A 391 7.18 10.73 -3.14
N PRO A 392 7.17 11.41 -4.30
CA PRO A 392 8.34 11.50 -5.15
C PRO A 392 9.52 12.15 -4.41
N GLY A 393 10.63 11.45 -4.25
CA GLY A 393 11.81 11.97 -3.54
C GLY A 393 12.64 13.00 -4.32
N GLY A 394 12.39 13.16 -5.62
CA GLY A 394 13.15 14.04 -6.50
C GLY A 394 14.48 13.43 -6.97
N ALA A 395 15.14 14.10 -7.92
CA ALA A 395 16.39 13.63 -8.53
C ALA A 395 17.51 13.38 -7.49
N ALA A 396 17.59 14.19 -6.44
CA ALA A 396 18.57 14.07 -5.36
C ALA A 396 18.40 12.77 -4.55
N ALA A 397 17.20 12.20 -4.52
CA ALA A 397 16.90 10.91 -3.88
C ALA A 397 16.96 9.72 -4.87
N ASN A 398 17.47 9.94 -6.09
CA ASN A 398 17.38 8.99 -7.21
C ASN A 398 15.93 8.60 -7.61
N ASP A 399 14.94 9.38 -7.19
CA ASP A 399 13.54 9.24 -7.59
C ASP A 399 13.26 10.14 -8.79
N ARG A 400 13.36 9.56 -9.99
CA ARG A 400 13.17 10.23 -11.28
C ARG A 400 11.78 9.97 -11.85
N TRP A 401 10.76 10.12 -11.02
CA TRP A 401 9.35 10.04 -11.38
C TRP A 401 8.54 11.10 -10.63
N ALA A 402 7.36 11.45 -11.12
CA ALA A 402 6.45 12.38 -10.45
C ALA A 402 5.00 12.10 -10.81
N PHE A 403 4.06 12.56 -9.98
CA PHE A 403 2.63 12.50 -10.29
C PHE A 403 2.23 13.60 -11.28
N VAL A 404 1.31 13.29 -12.19
CA VAL A 404 0.63 14.27 -13.05
C VAL A 404 -0.78 14.57 -12.55
N LYS A 405 -1.34 15.70 -12.99
CA LYS A 405 -2.77 15.95 -12.82
C LYS A 405 -3.56 15.00 -13.71
N LEU A 406 -4.67 14.49 -13.19
CA LEU A 406 -5.67 13.79 -14.01
C LEU A 406 -6.85 14.73 -14.22
N ASN A 407 -7.22 14.94 -15.49
CA ASN A 407 -8.34 15.81 -15.86
C ASN A 407 -8.27 17.20 -15.17
N ARG A 408 -7.05 17.76 -15.09
CA ARG A 408 -6.67 19.04 -14.48
C ARG A 408 -6.72 19.11 -12.95
N VAL A 409 -7.00 18.00 -12.27
CA VAL A 409 -6.97 17.93 -10.81
C VAL A 409 -5.67 17.26 -10.36
N SER A 410 -4.98 17.89 -9.42
CA SER A 410 -3.72 17.38 -8.89
C SER A 410 -3.97 16.36 -7.79
N PRO A 411 -3.30 15.19 -7.81
CA PRO A 411 -3.40 14.27 -6.69
C PRO A 411 -2.73 14.82 -5.41
N ASN A 412 -1.78 15.75 -5.52
CA ASN A 412 -0.85 16.07 -4.44
C ASN A 412 -0.74 17.57 -4.16
N THR A 413 -1.88 18.26 -4.04
CA THR A 413 -1.95 19.69 -3.72
C THR A 413 -1.49 20.03 -2.30
N ASP A 414 -1.65 19.08 -1.37
CA ASP A 414 -1.28 19.23 0.03
C ASP A 414 -0.17 18.25 0.46
N ALA A 415 0.41 18.48 1.64
CA ALA A 415 1.49 17.66 2.17
C ALA A 415 1.08 16.19 2.37
N GLN A 416 -0.21 15.95 2.65
CA GLN A 416 -0.78 14.61 2.82
C GLN A 416 -1.31 14.01 1.52
N GLN A 417 -1.23 14.70 0.39
CA GLN A 417 -1.65 14.18 -0.92
C GLN A 417 -3.05 13.57 -0.90
N ARG A 418 -4.04 14.29 -0.39
CA ARG A 418 -5.43 13.79 -0.30
C ARG A 418 -6.50 14.86 -0.30
N ALA A 419 -6.14 16.15 -0.26
CA ALA A 419 -7.12 17.24 -0.18
C ALA A 419 -8.17 17.16 -1.30
N GLU A 420 -7.73 17.05 -2.57
CA GLU A 420 -8.63 16.95 -3.73
C GLU A 420 -9.43 15.63 -3.75
N ALA A 421 -8.89 14.54 -3.19
CA ALA A 421 -9.64 13.28 -3.09
C ALA A 421 -10.75 13.39 -2.04
N MET A 422 -10.44 14.06 -0.93
CA MET A 422 -11.36 14.29 0.17
C MET A 422 -12.49 15.26 -0.18
N ASP A 423 -12.22 16.28 -1.00
CA ASP A 423 -13.24 17.22 -1.46
C ASP A 423 -14.08 16.69 -2.63
N GLY A 424 -13.62 15.60 -3.26
CA GLY A 424 -14.29 14.90 -4.37
C GLY A 424 -13.98 15.42 -5.78
N SER A 425 -13.07 16.39 -5.92
CA SER A 425 -12.59 16.86 -7.22
C SER A 425 -11.65 15.85 -7.89
N TYR A 426 -10.93 15.04 -7.10
CA TYR A 426 -10.08 13.96 -7.58
C TYR A 426 -10.73 12.61 -7.30
N ASP A 427 -11.19 11.92 -8.35
CA ASP A 427 -12.03 10.72 -8.23
C ASP A 427 -11.25 9.38 -8.22
N PHE A 428 -9.92 9.42 -8.35
CA PHE A 428 -9.10 8.21 -8.41
C PHE A 428 -8.68 7.75 -7.02
N TRP A 429 -9.68 7.33 -6.25
CA TRP A 429 -9.54 6.71 -4.94
C TRP A 429 -10.62 5.65 -4.75
N TYR A 430 -10.32 4.65 -3.93
CA TYR A 430 -11.22 3.53 -3.62
C TYR A 430 -11.22 3.23 -2.12
N GLU A 431 -12.29 2.62 -1.63
CA GLU A 431 -12.40 2.23 -0.23
C GLU A 431 -11.76 0.86 -0.01
N MET A 432 -10.92 0.77 1.02
CA MET A 432 -10.31 -0.50 1.37
C MET A 432 -11.31 -1.43 2.04
N THR A 433 -11.07 -2.73 1.90
CA THR A 433 -11.83 -3.77 2.61
C THR A 433 -10.96 -4.55 3.57
N ALA A 434 -11.59 -5.06 4.63
CA ALA A 434 -11.00 -5.99 5.55
C ALA A 434 -11.66 -7.37 5.36
N PHE A 435 -10.83 -8.39 5.16
CA PHE A 435 -11.24 -9.77 5.02
C PHE A 435 -10.85 -10.56 6.26
N THR A 436 -11.81 -11.30 6.82
CA THR A 436 -11.55 -12.27 7.88
C THR A 436 -11.81 -13.66 7.34
N ALA A 437 -10.81 -14.53 7.45
CA ALA A 437 -10.93 -15.90 6.98
C ALA A 437 -11.97 -16.68 7.78
N GLY A 438 -12.72 -17.54 7.09
CA GLY A 438 -13.80 -18.33 7.66
C GLY A 438 -14.00 -19.64 6.90
N GLY A 439 -15.23 -20.13 6.90
CA GLY A 439 -15.58 -21.41 6.32
C GLY A 439 -14.94 -22.61 7.03
N ALA A 440 -15.17 -23.81 6.50
CA ALA A 440 -14.71 -25.06 7.14
C ALA A 440 -13.24 -25.41 6.82
N LYS A 441 -12.64 -24.78 5.81
CA LYS A 441 -11.33 -25.19 5.27
C LYS A 441 -10.16 -24.45 5.92
N SER A 442 -10.26 -23.14 6.12
CA SER A 442 -9.17 -22.32 6.66
C SER A 442 -9.72 -21.14 7.47
N PRO A 443 -10.43 -21.39 8.58
CA PRO A 443 -10.98 -20.32 9.41
C PRO A 443 -9.85 -19.51 10.08
N ALA A 444 -10.11 -18.23 10.32
CA ALA A 444 -9.25 -17.40 11.16
C ALA A 444 -9.22 -17.91 12.60
N SER A 445 -8.12 -17.64 13.31
CA SER A 445 -8.08 -17.71 14.76
C SER A 445 -8.97 -16.63 15.38
N ALA A 446 -9.48 -16.87 16.59
CA ALA A 446 -10.24 -15.87 17.33
C ALA A 446 -9.42 -14.58 17.57
N ALA A 447 -8.10 -14.72 17.76
CA ALA A 447 -7.20 -13.59 17.90
C ALA A 447 -7.02 -12.80 16.60
N GLY A 448 -6.89 -13.50 15.47
CA GLY A 448 -6.79 -12.88 14.15
C GLY A 448 -8.05 -12.09 13.80
N ALA A 449 -9.23 -12.68 13.99
CA ALA A 449 -10.51 -12.00 13.79
C ALA A 449 -10.63 -10.74 14.68
N ALA A 450 -10.23 -10.83 15.96
CA ALA A 450 -10.23 -9.69 16.87
C ALA A 450 -9.25 -8.59 16.43
N LEU A 451 -8.05 -8.95 15.98
CA LEU A 451 -7.07 -7.99 15.49
C LEU A 451 -7.56 -7.28 14.24
N ILE A 452 -8.09 -8.01 13.25
CA ILE A 452 -8.61 -7.44 11.99
C ILE A 452 -9.73 -6.45 12.28
N ALA A 453 -10.65 -6.77 13.20
CA ALA A 453 -11.71 -5.86 13.62
C ALA A 453 -11.15 -4.59 14.30
N ALA A 454 -10.19 -4.74 15.23
CA ALA A 454 -9.58 -3.61 15.92
C ALA A 454 -8.79 -2.69 14.98
N VAL A 455 -8.03 -3.26 14.05
CA VAL A 455 -7.28 -2.52 13.02
C VAL A 455 -8.23 -1.80 12.07
N THR A 456 -9.31 -2.46 11.63
CA THR A 456 -10.35 -1.82 10.80
C THR A 456 -10.90 -0.56 11.46
N ASN A 457 -11.18 -0.62 12.77
CA ASN A 457 -11.73 0.51 13.53
C ASN A 457 -10.73 1.66 13.74
N SER A 458 -9.42 1.36 13.82
CA SER A 458 -8.39 2.39 14.03
C SER A 458 -7.81 2.96 12.73
N LEU A 459 -8.02 2.32 11.59
CA LEU A 459 -7.39 2.69 10.32
C LEU A 459 -7.68 4.15 9.91
N GLY A 460 -8.93 4.60 10.06
CA GLY A 460 -9.34 5.96 9.73
C GLY A 460 -8.85 7.04 10.72
N SER A 461 -8.29 6.64 11.87
CA SER A 461 -7.84 7.57 12.92
C SER A 461 -6.45 8.16 12.67
N HIS A 462 -5.70 7.63 11.69
CA HIS A 462 -4.34 8.06 11.42
C HIS A 462 -4.28 9.09 10.30
N ASP A 463 -3.59 10.20 10.58
CA ASP A 463 -3.25 11.19 9.56
C ASP A 463 -2.12 10.68 8.64
N LEU A 464 -2.49 10.01 7.55
CA LEU A 464 -1.56 9.40 6.60
C LEU A 464 -1.70 9.93 5.19
N LYS A 465 -0.57 9.96 4.47
CA LYS A 465 -0.53 10.39 3.08
C LYS A 465 -1.42 9.53 2.20
N GLY A 466 -2.26 10.14 1.38
CA GLY A 466 -3.13 9.47 0.42
C GLY A 466 -4.23 8.60 1.06
N ILE A 467 -4.42 8.67 2.38
CA ILE A 467 -5.40 7.88 3.13
C ILE A 467 -6.28 8.83 3.94
N PHE A 468 -7.57 8.59 3.94
CA PHE A 468 -8.56 9.39 4.69
C PHE A 468 -9.74 8.53 5.12
N ALA A 469 -10.41 8.92 6.19
CA ALA A 469 -11.68 8.33 6.57
C ALA A 469 -12.80 8.90 5.68
N THR A 470 -13.81 8.09 5.39
CA THR A 470 -15.03 8.53 4.70
C THR A 470 -16.15 8.86 5.70
N PRO A 471 -17.21 9.58 5.30
CA PRO A 471 -18.36 9.82 6.19
C PRO A 471 -18.97 8.54 6.78
N ALA A 472 -18.88 7.42 6.06
CA ALA A 472 -19.37 6.11 6.52
C ALA A 472 -18.57 5.55 7.72
N SER A 473 -17.37 6.08 8.00
CA SER A 473 -16.57 5.69 9.17
C SER A 473 -17.20 6.09 10.50
N GLY A 474 -18.08 7.10 10.51
CA GLY A 474 -18.67 7.66 11.73
C GLY A 474 -17.68 8.41 12.63
N LEU A 475 -16.44 8.64 12.17
CA LEU A 475 -15.46 9.45 12.90
C LEU A 475 -15.90 10.92 12.92
N ASP A 476 -15.67 11.58 14.05
CA ASP A 476 -15.99 13.00 14.24
C ASP A 476 -15.08 13.87 13.34
N PRO A 477 -15.63 14.60 12.35
CA PRO A 477 -14.83 15.46 11.47
C PRO A 477 -14.13 16.62 12.19
N SER A 478 -14.51 16.94 13.43
CA SER A 478 -13.81 17.93 14.25
C SER A 478 -12.51 17.40 14.86
N GLN A 479 -12.34 16.07 14.91
CA GLN A 479 -11.20 15.38 15.52
C GLN A 479 -10.37 14.62 14.49
N PHE A 480 -11.01 14.14 13.42
CA PHE A 480 -10.40 13.30 12.40
C PHE A 480 -10.56 13.89 11.00
N VAL A 481 -9.70 13.42 10.11
CA VAL A 481 -9.68 13.84 8.72
C VAL A 481 -10.67 12.98 7.93
N VAL A 482 -11.88 13.51 7.74
CA VAL A 482 -13.00 12.84 7.05
C VAL A 482 -13.30 13.53 5.72
N SER A 483 -13.42 12.77 4.64
CA SER A 483 -13.80 13.29 3.32
C SER A 483 -15.26 13.75 3.28
N THR A 484 -15.63 14.50 2.23
CA THR A 484 -17.02 14.92 1.98
C THR A 484 -17.87 13.82 1.37
N GLY A 485 -17.26 12.76 0.83
CA GLY A 485 -17.98 11.68 0.16
C GLY A 485 -17.44 10.28 0.42
N ALA A 486 -18.22 9.29 0.00
CA ALA A 486 -17.98 7.84 0.18
C ALA A 486 -18.34 7.05 -1.10
N ARG A 487 -17.89 5.80 -1.18
CA ARG A 487 -18.33 4.79 -2.18
C ARG A 487 -19.15 3.65 -1.56
N LEU A 488 -19.35 3.65 -0.23
CA LEU A 488 -20.19 2.71 0.52
C LEU A 488 -19.85 1.22 0.30
N GLY A 489 -18.56 0.91 0.16
CA GLY A 489 -18.04 -0.44 -0.08
C GLY A 489 -18.35 -0.95 -1.48
N ASN A 490 -18.51 -0.06 -2.47
CA ASN A 490 -18.70 -0.44 -3.86
C ASN A 490 -17.84 0.40 -4.82
N SER A 491 -16.66 -0.13 -5.19
CA SER A 491 -15.74 0.47 -6.14
C SER A 491 -16.35 0.80 -7.51
N CYS A 492 -17.43 0.12 -7.92
CA CYS A 492 -18.11 0.40 -9.19
C CYS A 492 -19.17 1.49 -9.11
N GLN A 493 -19.52 1.96 -7.91
CA GLN A 493 -20.40 3.10 -7.75
C GLN A 493 -19.63 4.42 -7.87
N PRO A 494 -20.27 5.48 -8.38
CA PRO A 494 -19.76 6.84 -8.24
C PRO A 494 -19.51 7.21 -6.77
N GLN A 495 -18.61 8.16 -6.53
CA GLN A 495 -18.53 8.82 -5.24
C GLN A 495 -19.84 9.59 -5.00
N ILE A 496 -20.42 9.43 -3.81
CA ILE A 496 -21.58 10.19 -3.35
C ILE A 496 -21.14 11.18 -2.26
N GLN A 497 -21.71 12.39 -2.26
CA GLN A 497 -21.47 13.46 -1.29
C GLN A 497 -22.75 13.80 -0.54
#